data_AF-A0A926B978-F1
#
_entry.id   AF-A0A926B978-F1
#
_cell.length_a   1.000
_cell.length_b   1.000
_cell.length_c   1.000
_cell.angle_alpha   90.00
_cell.angle_beta   90.00
_cell.angle_gamma   90.00
#
_symmetry.space_group_name_H-M   'P 1'
#
loop_
_entity.id
_entity.type
_entity.pdbx_description
1 polymer ?
#
loop_
_entity_poly.entity_id
_entity_poly.type
_entity_poly.pdbx_seq_one_letter_code
_entity_poly.pdbx_strand_id
1 'polypeptide(L)'
;MALTRYQSSLAGSRLSRLPAAALRAVWREGYTRVELKRDVLAGLVVGLVALPLAMALAIGVGVPPQHGLYTAIVAGSLTAVLGGSRVQVTGPTAAFVAVLVPVSAHFGLGSLLLATVMAGVLLVILGVSGMGRLVEFVPFPVTTGFTAGIAVVIATLQLPDFLGLTVTRMPEQYLSKLGALLAALPTMRPAELVVGLVTLAVLIVWPRWSRRIPAPLVAIVVGGVFAYVLALAGSNLEVPTINSRFTYEVDGVTRAGIPRMPPQPVLPWRMPGPDGQPLVLGF
;
A
#
# COMPACT_ATOMS: atom_id res chain seq x y z
N MET A 1 20.54 -8.53 -12.31
CA MET A 1 19.50 -8.80 -13.31
C MET A 1 19.52 -10.30 -13.61
N ALA A 2 18.78 -11.09 -12.85
CA ALA A 2 18.71 -12.54 -13.06
C ALA A 2 17.59 -12.81 -14.06
N LEU A 3 17.94 -13.22 -15.29
CA LEU A 3 16.98 -13.72 -16.26
C LEU A 3 16.39 -15.02 -15.71
N THR A 4 15.26 -14.91 -15.01
CA THR A 4 14.49 -16.10 -14.60
C THR A 4 14.09 -16.87 -15.86
N ARG A 5 14.15 -18.20 -15.80
CA ARG A 5 13.82 -19.22 -16.83
C ARG A 5 12.50 -18.99 -17.62
N TYR A 6 11.70 -18.00 -17.23
CA TYR A 6 10.37 -17.68 -17.73
C TYR A 6 10.32 -16.57 -18.79
N GLN A 7 11.37 -15.75 -18.95
CA GLN A 7 11.39 -14.75 -20.03
C GLN A 7 11.64 -15.37 -21.41
N SER A 8 12.24 -16.55 -21.49
CA SER A 8 12.57 -17.21 -22.77
C SER A 8 11.36 -17.84 -23.47
N SER A 9 10.28 -18.20 -22.77
CA SER A 9 9.07 -18.82 -23.35
C SER A 9 8.14 -17.81 -24.05
N LEU A 10 8.13 -16.55 -23.60
CA LEU A 10 7.22 -15.51 -24.09
C LEU A 10 7.86 -14.55 -25.11
N ALA A 11 9.19 -14.58 -25.26
CA ALA A 11 9.92 -13.75 -26.21
C ALA A 11 9.55 -14.15 -27.67
N GLY A 12 8.66 -13.38 -28.30
CA GLY A 12 8.35 -13.48 -29.73
C GLY A 12 6.97 -14.05 -30.10
N SER A 13 6.16 -14.54 -29.16
CA SER A 13 4.83 -15.08 -29.49
C SER A 13 3.72 -14.01 -29.44
N ARG A 14 2.71 -14.10 -30.34
CA ARG A 14 1.51 -13.22 -30.31
C ARG A 14 0.76 -13.28 -28.97
N LEU A 15 0.98 -14.32 -28.17
CA LEU A 15 0.36 -14.54 -26.87
C LEU A 15 0.81 -13.55 -25.78
N SER A 16 2.01 -12.97 -25.87
CA SER A 16 2.49 -11.97 -24.89
C SER A 16 1.72 -10.66 -24.94
N ARG A 17 0.94 -10.43 -26.02
CA ARG A 17 0.12 -9.23 -26.22
C ARG A 17 -1.32 -9.38 -25.74
N LEU A 18 -1.73 -10.59 -25.34
CA LEU A 18 -3.10 -10.88 -24.93
C LEU A 18 -3.23 -10.85 -23.40
N PRO A 19 -4.40 -10.47 -22.86
CA PRO A 19 -4.64 -10.55 -21.42
C PRO A 19 -4.50 -12.00 -20.93
N ALA A 20 -4.09 -12.15 -19.68
CA ALA A 20 -3.80 -13.44 -19.05
C ALA A 20 -2.64 -14.22 -19.71
N ALA A 21 -1.66 -13.52 -20.27
CA ALA A 21 -0.51 -14.14 -20.94
C ALA A 21 0.23 -15.13 -20.01
N ALA A 22 0.41 -14.78 -18.73
CA ALA A 22 1.06 -15.64 -17.75
C ALA A 22 0.28 -16.94 -17.50
N LEU A 23 -1.04 -16.83 -17.28
CA LEU A 23 -1.91 -17.98 -17.04
C LEU A 23 -1.95 -18.93 -18.24
N ARG A 24 -2.07 -18.38 -19.46
CA ARG A 24 -2.04 -19.16 -20.71
C ARG A 24 -0.71 -19.89 -20.89
N ALA A 25 0.40 -19.25 -20.52
CA ALA A 25 1.71 -19.87 -20.61
C ALA A 25 1.85 -21.03 -19.60
N VAL A 26 1.32 -20.90 -18.38
CA VAL A 26 1.31 -21.98 -17.39
C VAL A 26 0.45 -23.16 -17.85
N TRP A 27 -0.74 -22.90 -18.39
CA TRP A 27 -1.59 -23.96 -18.95
C TRP A 27 -0.93 -24.73 -20.09
N ARG A 28 -0.15 -24.05 -20.94
CA ARG A 28 0.58 -24.70 -22.05
C ARG A 28 1.76 -25.54 -21.59
N GLU A 29 2.51 -25.07 -20.60
CA GLU A 29 3.71 -25.75 -20.09
C GLU A 29 3.37 -26.88 -19.11
N GLY A 30 2.15 -26.88 -18.58
CA GLY A 30 1.71 -27.78 -17.53
C GLY A 30 2.05 -27.21 -16.14
N TYR A 31 1.31 -27.69 -15.13
CA TYR A 31 1.45 -27.23 -13.75
C TYR A 31 1.50 -28.43 -12.81
N THR A 32 2.60 -28.58 -12.10
CA THR A 32 2.88 -29.73 -11.24
C THR A 32 2.43 -29.50 -9.80
N ARG A 33 2.18 -30.58 -9.05
CA ARG A 33 1.87 -30.49 -7.60
C ARG A 33 3.02 -29.87 -6.78
N VAL A 34 4.25 -30.00 -7.25
CA VAL A 34 5.43 -29.41 -6.59
C VAL A 34 5.42 -27.89 -6.76
N GLU A 35 5.08 -27.40 -7.95
CA GLU A 35 4.90 -25.96 -8.21
C GLU A 35 3.74 -25.41 -7.40
N LEU A 36 2.60 -26.10 -7.35
CA LEU A 36 1.47 -25.69 -6.50
C LEU A 36 1.87 -25.48 -5.03
N LYS A 37 2.60 -26.44 -4.44
CA LYS A 37 3.07 -26.31 -3.06
C LYS A 37 4.01 -25.12 -2.87
N ARG A 38 4.91 -24.88 -3.83
CA ARG A 38 5.85 -23.74 -3.78
C ARG A 38 5.15 -22.41 -3.94
N ASP A 39 4.20 -22.31 -4.86
CA ASP A 39 3.45 -21.08 -5.14
C ASP A 39 2.50 -20.74 -4.00
N VAL A 40 1.85 -21.73 -3.38
CA VAL A 40 1.01 -21.51 -2.19
C VAL A 40 1.85 -20.98 -1.02
N LEU A 41 3.03 -21.57 -0.76
CA LEU A 41 3.92 -21.08 0.29
C LEU A 41 4.44 -19.68 -0.02
N ALA A 42 4.86 -19.42 -1.26
CA ALA A 42 5.33 -18.10 -1.68
C ALA A 42 4.21 -17.05 -1.58
N GLY A 43 3.01 -17.36 -2.07
CA GLY A 43 1.83 -16.50 -2.00
C GLY A 43 1.43 -16.19 -0.56
N LEU A 44 1.50 -17.17 0.35
CA LEU A 44 1.23 -16.97 1.78
C LEU A 44 2.26 -16.02 2.42
N VAL A 45 3.55 -16.22 2.16
CA VAL A 45 4.61 -15.35 2.70
C VAL A 45 4.50 -13.93 2.14
N VAL A 46 4.33 -13.78 0.82
CA VAL A 46 4.18 -12.49 0.16
C VAL A 46 2.91 -11.78 0.64
N GLY A 47 1.78 -12.49 0.71
CA GLY A 47 0.51 -11.96 1.18
C GLY A 47 0.60 -11.45 2.62
N LEU A 48 1.20 -12.23 3.51
CA LEU A 48 1.38 -11.86 4.91
C LEU A 48 2.23 -10.59 5.07
N VAL A 49 3.27 -10.41 4.24
CA VAL A 49 4.08 -9.17 4.19
C VAL A 49 3.33 -8.01 3.55
N ALA A 50 2.46 -8.27 2.56
CA ALA A 50 1.71 -7.26 1.86
C ALA A 50 0.60 -6.63 2.72
N LEU A 51 -0.01 -7.39 3.63
CA LEU A 51 -1.07 -6.90 4.54
C LEU A 51 -0.68 -5.62 5.30
N PRO A 52 0.41 -5.58 6.09
CA PRO A 52 0.81 -4.39 6.83
C PRO A 52 1.23 -3.24 5.91
N LEU A 53 1.94 -3.55 4.81
CA LEU A 53 2.36 -2.54 3.84
C LEU A 53 1.14 -1.84 3.22
N ALA A 54 0.13 -2.60 2.82
CA ALA A 54 -1.08 -2.07 2.22
C ALA A 54 -1.85 -1.15 3.17
N MET A 55 -1.97 -1.54 4.44
CA MET A 55 -2.58 -0.70 5.48
C MET A 55 -1.78 0.59 5.72
N ALA A 56 -0.45 0.48 5.87
CA ALA A 56 0.42 1.63 6.11
C ALA A 56 0.34 2.66 4.97
N LEU A 57 0.30 2.21 3.71
CA LEU A 57 0.17 3.09 2.56
C LEU A 57 -1.20 3.77 2.49
N ALA A 58 -2.28 3.08 2.86
CA ALA A 58 -3.61 3.69 2.96
C ALA A 58 -3.64 4.80 4.02
N ILE A 59 -3.07 4.53 5.21
CA ILE A 59 -2.94 5.51 6.30
C ILE A 59 -2.12 6.72 5.81
N GLY A 60 -1.01 6.49 5.10
CA GLY A 60 -0.17 7.54 4.54
C GLY A 60 -0.87 8.43 3.50
N VAL A 61 -1.95 7.94 2.87
CA VAL A 61 -2.81 8.71 1.95
C VAL A 61 -3.95 9.44 2.68
N GLY A 62 -4.08 9.25 3.99
CA GLY A 62 -5.15 9.83 4.79
C GLY A 62 -6.48 9.11 4.64
N VAL A 63 -6.48 7.85 4.16
CA VAL A 63 -7.69 7.03 4.05
C VAL A 63 -7.66 5.87 5.06
N PRO A 64 -8.83 5.37 5.50
CA PRO A 64 -8.88 4.25 6.43
C PRO A 64 -8.14 3.00 5.90
N PRO A 65 -7.42 2.25 6.76
CA PRO A 65 -6.51 1.15 6.35
C PRO A 65 -7.20 0.01 5.59
N GLN A 66 -8.50 -0.22 5.79
CA GLN A 66 -9.27 -1.21 5.02
C GLN A 66 -9.18 -0.99 3.51
N HIS A 67 -9.11 0.26 3.04
CA HIS A 67 -9.06 0.55 1.61
C HIS A 67 -7.76 0.04 0.97
N GLY A 68 -6.66 0.06 1.72
CA GLY A 68 -5.40 -0.56 1.31
C GLY A 68 -5.52 -2.07 1.18
N LEU A 69 -6.14 -2.73 2.17
CA LEU A 69 -6.39 -4.17 2.15
C LEU A 69 -7.28 -4.58 0.97
N TYR A 70 -8.39 -3.86 0.77
CA TYR A 70 -9.32 -4.12 -0.33
C TYR A 70 -8.64 -3.93 -1.69
N THR A 71 -7.84 -2.88 -1.83
CA THR A 71 -7.03 -2.65 -3.04
C THR A 71 -6.07 -3.81 -3.29
N ALA A 72 -5.35 -4.28 -2.27
CA ALA A 72 -4.42 -5.40 -2.41
C ALA A 72 -5.13 -6.71 -2.80
N ILE A 73 -6.29 -7.00 -2.20
CA ILE A 73 -7.10 -8.19 -2.52
C ILE A 73 -7.59 -8.15 -3.97
N VAL A 74 -8.23 -7.03 -4.37
CA VAL A 74 -8.84 -6.90 -5.70
C VAL A 74 -7.76 -6.81 -6.78
N ALA A 75 -6.76 -5.93 -6.62
CA ALA A 75 -5.68 -5.78 -7.59
C ALA A 75 -4.85 -7.06 -7.70
N GLY A 76 -4.48 -7.68 -6.57
CA GLY A 76 -3.74 -8.94 -6.53
C GLY A 76 -4.47 -10.05 -7.27
N SER A 77 -5.77 -10.22 -7.01
CA SER A 77 -6.60 -11.25 -7.68
C SER A 77 -6.74 -10.98 -9.18
N LEU A 78 -7.05 -9.74 -9.56
CA LEU A 78 -7.27 -9.38 -10.97
C LEU A 78 -5.99 -9.51 -11.80
N THR A 79 -4.85 -9.11 -11.23
CA THR A 79 -3.54 -9.18 -11.91
C THR A 79 -2.98 -10.59 -11.93
N ALA A 80 -3.28 -11.45 -10.96
CA ALA A 80 -2.94 -12.88 -11.05
C ALA A 80 -3.65 -13.55 -12.25
N VAL A 81 -4.90 -13.15 -12.54
CA VAL A 81 -5.68 -13.70 -13.67
C VAL A 81 -5.32 -13.04 -15.00
N LEU A 82 -5.23 -11.71 -15.04
CA LEU A 82 -5.06 -10.94 -16.29
C LEU A 82 -3.62 -10.56 -16.61
N GLY A 83 -2.68 -10.77 -15.69
CA GLY A 83 -1.31 -10.27 -15.76
C GLY A 83 -0.43 -10.92 -16.81
N GLY A 84 0.71 -10.25 -17.07
CA GLY A 84 1.69 -10.65 -18.06
C GLY A 84 2.86 -11.47 -17.51
N SER A 85 3.05 -11.53 -16.19
CA SER A 85 4.17 -12.24 -15.54
C SER A 85 3.69 -13.21 -14.46
N ARG A 86 4.32 -14.38 -14.41
CA ARG A 86 3.99 -15.47 -13.45
C ARG A 86 4.30 -15.14 -11.99
N VAL A 87 5.20 -14.19 -11.77
CA VAL A 87 5.69 -13.80 -10.43
C VAL A 87 5.34 -12.35 -10.09
N GLN A 88 4.33 -11.80 -10.79
CA GLN A 88 3.89 -10.42 -10.56
C GLN A 88 3.06 -10.35 -9.27
N VAL A 89 3.46 -9.44 -8.38
CA VAL A 89 2.71 -9.08 -7.18
C VAL A 89 2.25 -7.66 -7.35
N THR A 90 0.97 -7.40 -7.10
CA THR A 90 0.40 -6.06 -7.20
C THR A 90 -0.32 -5.69 -5.91
N GLY A 91 -0.43 -4.39 -5.69
CA GLY A 91 -1.04 -3.81 -4.51
C GLY A 91 -0.94 -2.30 -4.56
N PRO A 92 -1.34 -1.59 -3.50
CA PRO A 92 -1.15 -0.15 -3.41
C PRO A 92 0.36 0.18 -3.49
N THR A 93 0.71 1.14 -4.34
CA THR A 93 2.11 1.52 -4.57
C THR A 93 2.43 2.82 -3.88
N ALA A 94 3.54 2.83 -3.13
CA ALA A 94 3.98 3.98 -2.37
C ALA A 94 4.22 5.25 -3.23
N ALA A 95 4.58 5.07 -4.50
CA ALA A 95 4.73 6.14 -5.48
C ALA A 95 3.46 7.00 -5.65
N PHE A 96 2.28 6.39 -5.56
CA PHE A 96 1.02 7.13 -5.71
C PHE A 96 0.62 7.88 -4.45
N VAL A 97 1.25 7.64 -3.30
CA VAL A 97 0.90 8.32 -2.05
C VAL A 97 1.01 9.84 -2.20
N ALA A 98 2.11 10.31 -2.79
CA ALA A 98 2.35 11.73 -3.02
C ALA A 98 1.28 12.40 -3.91
N VAL A 99 0.67 11.63 -4.83
CA VAL A 99 -0.37 12.10 -5.74
C VAL A 99 -1.75 11.99 -5.12
N LEU A 100 -2.01 10.93 -4.35
CA LEU A 100 -3.33 10.65 -3.79
C LEU A 100 -3.63 11.47 -2.52
N VAL A 101 -2.62 11.82 -1.72
CA VAL A 101 -2.79 12.67 -0.52
C VAL A 101 -3.48 14.01 -0.83
N PRO A 102 -3.04 14.82 -1.81
CA PRO A 102 -3.74 16.08 -2.11
C PRO A 102 -5.15 15.83 -2.65
N VAL A 103 -5.34 14.75 -3.43
CA VAL A 103 -6.67 14.40 -3.96
C VAL A 103 -7.63 14.01 -2.84
N SER A 104 -7.20 13.18 -1.88
CA SER A 104 -8.03 12.78 -0.73
C SER A 104 -8.36 13.97 0.17
N ALA A 105 -7.38 14.84 0.43
CA ALA A 105 -7.54 16.00 1.28
C ALA A 105 -8.46 17.07 0.69
N HIS A 106 -8.45 17.25 -0.63
CA HIS A 106 -9.25 18.30 -1.29
C HIS A 106 -10.62 17.80 -1.77
N PHE A 107 -10.69 16.58 -2.29
CA PHE A 107 -11.89 16.07 -2.96
C PHE A 107 -12.61 14.93 -2.23
N GLY A 108 -12.06 14.45 -1.10
CA GLY A 108 -12.64 13.36 -0.33
C GLY A 108 -12.47 11.97 -0.96
N LEU A 109 -12.97 10.95 -0.25
CA LEU A 109 -12.79 9.55 -0.60
C LEU A 109 -13.52 9.17 -1.90
N GLY A 110 -14.75 9.62 -2.08
CA GLY A 110 -15.55 9.32 -3.28
C GLY A 110 -14.85 9.78 -4.55
N SER A 111 -14.30 11.00 -4.56
CA SER A 111 -13.61 11.56 -5.72
C SER A 111 -12.29 10.86 -5.99
N LEU A 112 -11.56 10.48 -4.94
CA LEU A 112 -10.35 9.66 -5.07
C LEU A 112 -10.67 8.31 -5.74
N LEU A 113 -11.76 7.65 -5.34
CA LEU A 113 -12.20 6.40 -5.94
C LEU A 113 -12.67 6.59 -7.40
N LEU A 114 -13.37 7.68 -7.69
CA LEU A 114 -13.77 8.00 -9.06
C LEU A 114 -12.55 8.26 -9.96
N ALA A 115 -11.60 9.06 -9.50
CA ALA A 115 -10.37 9.37 -10.22
C ALA A 115 -9.54 8.10 -10.48
N THR A 116 -9.49 7.16 -9.54
CA THR A 116 -8.79 5.88 -9.71
C THR A 116 -9.50 4.97 -10.72
N VAL A 117 -10.84 4.95 -10.77
CA VAL A 117 -11.59 4.26 -11.84
C VAL A 117 -11.28 4.87 -13.20
N MET A 118 -11.30 6.20 -13.33
CA MET A 118 -10.93 6.90 -14.57
C MET A 118 -9.50 6.58 -15.01
N ALA A 119 -8.54 6.62 -14.07
CA ALA A 119 -7.16 6.23 -14.32
C ALA A 119 -7.05 4.77 -14.80
N GLY A 120 -7.82 3.85 -14.21
CA GLY A 120 -7.91 2.45 -14.65
C GLY A 120 -8.40 2.32 -16.09
N VAL A 121 -9.46 3.04 -16.46
CA VAL A 121 -9.96 3.07 -17.85
C VAL A 121 -8.90 3.59 -18.81
N LEU A 122 -8.23 4.70 -18.46
CA LEU A 122 -7.14 5.25 -19.26
C LEU A 122 -5.98 4.25 -19.41
N LEU A 123 -5.59 3.55 -18.34
CA LEU A 123 -4.57 2.51 -18.39
C LEU A 123 -4.96 1.33 -19.30
N VAL A 124 -6.23 0.93 -19.30
CA VAL A 124 -6.74 -0.10 -20.22
C VAL A 124 -6.66 0.38 -21.67
N ILE A 125 -7.07 1.62 -21.96
CA ILE A 125 -6.98 2.23 -23.29
C ILE A 125 -5.52 2.26 -23.77
N LEU A 126 -4.60 2.74 -22.93
CA LEU A 126 -3.16 2.80 -23.22
C LEU A 126 -2.54 1.40 -23.40
N GLY A 127 -3.04 0.41 -22.67
CA GLY A 127 -2.64 -0.98 -22.80
C GLY A 127 -3.05 -1.57 -24.14
N VAL A 128 -4.32 -1.39 -24.53
CA VAL A 128 -4.87 -1.89 -25.80
C VAL A 128 -4.29 -1.16 -27.01
N SER A 129 -3.99 0.14 -26.90
CA SER A 129 -3.34 0.91 -27.97
C SER A 129 -1.86 0.54 -28.17
N GLY A 130 -1.26 -0.26 -27.29
CA GLY A 130 0.15 -0.61 -27.32
C GLY A 130 1.09 0.52 -26.87
N MET A 131 0.54 1.63 -26.37
CA MET A 131 1.31 2.76 -25.83
C MET A 131 2.09 2.40 -24.56
N GLY A 132 1.77 1.30 -23.88
CA GLY A 132 2.57 0.80 -22.76
C GLY A 132 4.06 0.59 -23.09
N ARG A 133 4.40 0.34 -24.37
CA ARG A 133 5.79 0.24 -24.82
C ARG A 133 6.57 1.54 -24.71
N LEU A 134 5.89 2.69 -24.69
CA LEU A 134 6.53 3.99 -24.55
C LEU A 134 7.24 4.14 -23.21
N VAL A 135 6.82 3.39 -22.18
CA VAL A 135 7.47 3.36 -20.86
C VAL A 135 8.92 2.88 -20.96
N GLU A 136 9.28 2.07 -21.97
CA GLU A 136 10.65 1.61 -22.21
C GLU A 136 11.62 2.75 -22.59
N PHE A 137 11.11 3.89 -23.06
CA PHE A 137 11.93 5.05 -23.42
C PHE A 137 12.22 6.01 -22.26
N VAL A 138 11.69 5.76 -21.06
CA VAL A 138 11.96 6.62 -19.90
C VAL A 138 13.42 6.44 -19.48
N PRO A 139 14.26 7.49 -19.50
CA PRO A 139 15.67 7.37 -19.17
C PRO A 139 15.91 6.88 -17.74
N PHE A 140 16.95 6.08 -17.53
CA PHE A 140 17.35 5.59 -16.20
C PHE A 140 17.56 6.71 -15.15
N PRO A 141 18.14 7.89 -15.49
CA PRO A 141 18.24 9.00 -14.54
C PRO A 141 16.88 9.50 -14.04
N VAL A 142 15.84 9.49 -14.88
CA VAL A 142 14.49 9.95 -14.52
C VAL A 142 13.83 8.98 -13.55
N THR A 143 13.90 7.68 -13.82
CA THR A 143 13.32 6.67 -12.92
C THR A 143 14.04 6.62 -11.58
N THR A 144 15.37 6.77 -11.58
CA THR A 144 16.18 6.83 -10.35
C THR A 144 15.84 8.08 -9.53
N GLY A 145 15.80 9.26 -10.16
CA GLY A 145 15.45 10.52 -9.50
C GLY A 145 14.02 10.51 -8.94
N PHE A 146 13.06 10.01 -9.71
CA PHE A 146 11.68 9.85 -9.26
C PHE A 146 11.56 8.92 -8.05
N THR A 147 12.25 7.76 -8.09
CA THR A 147 12.25 6.79 -6.99
C THR A 147 12.90 7.37 -5.72
N ALA A 148 14.01 8.10 -5.85
CA ALA A 148 14.66 8.77 -4.74
C ALA A 148 13.75 9.87 -4.13
N GLY A 149 13.09 10.66 -4.98
CA GLY A 149 12.11 11.66 -4.54
C GLY A 149 10.95 11.04 -3.76
N ILE A 150 10.40 9.92 -4.25
CA ILE A 150 9.36 9.16 -3.54
C ILE A 150 9.87 8.66 -2.19
N ALA A 151 11.09 8.11 -2.12
CA ALA A 151 11.67 7.63 -0.88
C ALA A 151 11.76 8.75 0.18
N VAL A 152 12.19 9.95 -0.23
CA VAL A 152 12.23 11.14 0.64
C VAL A 152 10.84 11.53 1.09
N VAL A 153 9.86 11.59 0.19
CA VAL A 153 8.47 11.93 0.54
C VAL A 153 7.87 10.93 1.53
N ILE A 154 8.07 9.63 1.30
CA ILE A 154 7.61 8.58 2.22
C ILE A 154 8.27 8.77 3.58
N ALA A 155 9.60 8.90 3.63
CA ALA A 155 10.32 9.09 4.88
C ALA A 155 9.77 10.29 5.67
N THR A 156 9.58 11.44 5.00
CA THR A 156 9.00 12.65 5.60
C THR A 156 7.58 12.42 6.10
N LEU A 157 6.74 11.70 5.35
CA LEU A 157 5.36 11.42 5.75
C LEU A 157 5.23 10.39 6.88
N GLN A 158 6.26 9.60 7.16
CA GLN A 158 6.28 8.69 8.31
C GLN A 158 6.76 9.37 9.62
N LEU A 159 7.35 10.57 9.55
CA LEU A 159 7.87 11.26 10.75
C LEU A 159 6.81 11.52 11.82
N PRO A 160 5.56 11.93 11.52
CA PRO A 160 4.53 12.12 12.53
C PRO A 160 4.29 10.85 13.36
N ASP A 161 4.13 9.70 12.71
CA ASP A 161 3.86 8.44 13.40
C ASP A 161 5.12 7.87 14.08
N PHE A 162 6.31 8.14 13.53
CA PHE A 162 7.57 7.66 14.12
C PHE A 162 7.97 8.45 15.37
N LEU A 163 7.73 9.76 15.40
CA LEU A 163 8.08 10.65 16.51
C LEU A 163 6.90 10.89 17.48
N GLY A 164 5.69 10.45 17.10
CA GLY A 164 4.45 10.72 17.81
C GLY A 164 4.03 12.18 17.81
N LEU A 165 4.16 12.87 16.66
CA LEU A 165 3.80 14.27 16.50
C LEU A 165 2.29 14.43 16.29
N THR A 166 1.72 15.45 16.91
CA THR A 166 0.34 15.87 16.64
C THR A 166 0.33 16.97 15.59
N VAL A 167 -0.04 16.63 14.35
CA VAL A 167 -0.16 17.58 13.23
C VAL A 167 -1.61 17.70 12.82
N THR A 168 -2.24 18.86 13.10
CA THR A 168 -3.68 19.08 12.84
C THR A 168 -4.04 19.04 11.36
N ARG A 169 -3.22 19.66 10.50
CA ARG A 169 -3.41 19.65 9.05
C ARG A 169 -2.05 19.65 8.37
N MET A 170 -1.81 18.64 7.54
CA MET A 170 -0.59 18.56 6.75
C MET A 170 -0.74 19.47 5.51
N PRO A 171 0.11 20.50 5.32
CA PRO A 171 0.05 21.36 4.12
C PRO A 171 0.29 20.57 2.83
N GLU A 172 -0.11 21.09 1.68
CA GLU A 172 0.11 20.40 0.38
C GLU A 172 1.56 20.53 -0.10
N GLN A 173 2.11 21.74 -0.03
CA GLN A 173 3.47 22.06 -0.48
C GLN A 173 4.52 21.41 0.42
N TYR A 174 5.54 20.80 -0.18
CA TYR A 174 6.55 20.04 0.56
C TYR A 174 7.31 20.88 1.60
N LEU A 175 7.73 22.10 1.26
CA LEU A 175 8.44 22.97 2.22
C LEU A 175 7.54 23.35 3.42
N SER A 176 6.26 23.65 3.16
CA SER A 176 5.30 23.92 4.22
C SER A 176 5.05 22.69 5.10
N LYS A 177 5.07 21.48 4.55
CA LYS A 177 5.04 20.23 5.34
C LYS A 177 6.21 20.15 6.31
N LEU A 178 7.43 20.44 5.86
CA LEU A 178 8.60 20.45 6.73
C LEU A 178 8.46 21.49 7.85
N GLY A 179 7.97 22.69 7.53
CA GLY A 179 7.67 23.72 8.53
C GLY A 179 6.65 23.26 9.58
N ALA A 180 5.57 22.59 9.15
CA ALA A 180 4.57 22.04 10.05
C ALA A 180 5.13 20.94 10.96
N LEU A 181 5.99 20.06 10.43
CA LEU A 181 6.66 19.03 11.22
C LEU A 181 7.60 19.63 12.27
N LEU A 182 8.39 20.64 11.89
CA LEU A 182 9.27 21.36 12.81
C LEU A 182 8.48 22.05 13.93
N ALA A 183 7.37 22.70 13.58
CA ALA A 183 6.49 23.33 14.56
C ALA A 183 5.82 22.32 15.51
N ALA A 184 5.61 21.08 15.04
CA ALA A 184 5.02 20.01 15.85
C ALA A 184 6.03 19.25 16.72
N LEU A 185 7.35 19.46 16.56
CA LEU A 185 8.38 18.78 17.37
C LEU A 185 8.16 18.85 18.89
N PRO A 186 7.65 19.93 19.49
CA PRO A 186 7.36 19.96 20.92
C PRO A 186 6.30 18.95 21.38
N THR A 187 5.48 18.43 20.46
CA THR A 187 4.42 17.44 20.74
C THR A 187 4.91 15.99 20.72
N MET A 188 6.22 15.77 20.53
CA MET A 188 6.81 14.43 20.45
C MET A 188 6.43 13.54 21.63
N ARG A 189 6.08 12.30 21.34
CA ARG A 189 5.73 11.27 22.34
C ARG A 189 6.84 10.23 22.41
N PRO A 190 7.63 10.19 23.51
CA PRO A 190 8.77 9.28 23.63
C PRO A 190 8.40 7.80 23.46
N ALA A 191 7.20 7.40 23.89
CA ALA A 191 6.73 6.02 23.74
C ALA A 191 6.67 5.57 22.27
N GLU A 192 6.17 6.44 21.38
CA GLU A 192 6.08 6.17 19.94
C GLU A 192 7.47 6.11 19.30
N LEU A 193 8.36 7.03 19.69
CA LEU A 193 9.75 7.02 19.25
C LEU A 193 10.48 5.73 19.63
N VAL A 194 10.34 5.26 20.87
CA VAL A 194 11.01 4.03 21.31
C VAL A 194 10.44 2.81 20.57
N VAL A 195 9.11 2.71 20.40
CA VAL A 195 8.50 1.64 19.58
C VAL A 195 9.01 1.71 18.14
N GLY A 196 9.08 2.90 17.55
CA GLY A 196 9.61 3.14 16.21
C GLY A 196 11.06 2.68 16.08
N LEU A 197 11.92 3.05 17.04
CA LEU A 197 13.34 2.65 17.08
C LEU A 197 13.51 1.14 17.24
N VAL A 198 12.74 0.50 18.12
CA VAL A 198 12.74 -0.97 18.28
C VAL A 198 12.32 -1.64 16.98
N THR A 199 11.25 -1.16 16.35
CA THR A 199 10.74 -1.68 15.07
C THR A 199 11.79 -1.54 13.97
N LEU A 200 12.44 -0.37 13.87
CA LEU A 200 13.51 -0.10 12.90
C LEU A 200 14.74 -0.99 13.15
N ALA A 201 15.14 -1.16 14.42
CA ALA A 201 16.23 -2.04 14.80
C ALA A 201 15.95 -3.49 14.37
N VAL A 202 14.73 -4.00 14.59
CA VAL A 202 14.33 -5.33 14.12
C VAL A 202 14.41 -5.43 12.60
N LEU A 203 13.89 -4.43 11.86
CA LEU A 203 13.95 -4.41 10.39
C LEU A 203 15.38 -4.49 9.85
N ILE A 204 16.34 -3.84 10.52
CA ILE A 204 17.76 -3.78 10.09
C ILE A 204 18.55 -5.02 10.55
N VAL A 205 18.34 -5.49 11.78
CA VAL A 205 19.15 -6.54 12.40
C VAL A 205 18.63 -7.93 12.03
N TRP A 206 17.32 -8.14 11.99
CA TRP A 206 16.73 -9.46 11.75
C TRP A 206 17.20 -10.16 10.45
N PRO A 207 17.30 -9.47 9.29
CA PRO A 207 17.78 -10.10 8.06
C PRO A 207 19.20 -10.67 8.15
N ARG A 208 20.01 -10.22 9.13
CA ARG A 208 21.35 -10.75 9.38
C ARG A 208 21.32 -12.09 10.13
N TRP A 209 20.27 -12.35 10.91
CA TRP A 209 20.11 -13.59 11.66
C TRP A 209 19.31 -14.64 10.87
N SER A 210 18.20 -14.24 10.24
CA SER A 210 17.34 -15.17 9.50
C SER A 210 16.79 -14.52 8.23
N ARG A 211 16.97 -15.23 7.10
CA ARG A 211 16.35 -14.89 5.80
C ARG A 211 15.08 -15.67 5.51
N ARG A 212 14.70 -16.61 6.39
CA ARG A 212 13.51 -17.46 6.19
C ARG A 212 12.23 -16.74 6.55
N ILE A 213 12.26 -15.93 7.61
CA ILE A 213 11.10 -15.18 8.08
C ILE A 213 11.30 -13.71 7.67
N PRO A 214 10.37 -13.11 6.91
CA PRO A 214 10.43 -11.71 6.53
C PRO A 214 10.54 -10.77 7.75
N ALA A 215 11.51 -9.87 7.73
CA ALA A 215 11.72 -8.90 8.80
C ALA A 215 10.49 -8.03 9.14
N PRO A 216 9.64 -7.59 8.17
CA PRO A 216 8.43 -6.83 8.49
C PRO A 216 7.47 -7.56 9.43
N LEU A 217 7.37 -8.90 9.32
CA LEU A 217 6.49 -9.68 10.17
C LEU A 217 7.00 -9.74 11.60
N VAL A 218 8.31 -9.95 11.75
CA VAL A 218 8.94 -9.96 13.07
C VAL A 218 8.87 -8.58 13.70
N ALA A 219 9.07 -7.52 12.93
CA ALA A 219 8.96 -6.15 13.39
C ALA A 219 7.56 -5.82 13.92
N ILE A 220 6.50 -6.28 13.26
CA ILE A 220 5.11 -6.11 13.74
C ILE A 220 4.87 -6.84 15.06
N VAL A 221 5.33 -8.10 15.17
CA VAL A 221 5.14 -8.88 16.39
C VAL A 221 5.93 -8.27 17.54
N VAL A 222 7.22 -7.98 17.34
CA VAL A 222 8.09 -7.41 18.37
C VAL A 222 7.62 -6.01 18.76
N GLY A 223 7.32 -5.14 17.79
CA GLY A 223 6.81 -3.79 18.03
C GLY A 223 5.46 -3.81 18.75
N GLY A 224 4.55 -4.70 18.37
CA GLY A 224 3.25 -4.86 19.00
C GLY A 224 3.33 -5.36 20.45
N VAL A 225 4.16 -6.38 20.71
CA VAL A 225 4.42 -6.86 22.08
C VAL A 225 5.06 -5.77 22.92
N PHE A 226 6.05 -5.05 22.37
CA PHE A 226 6.72 -3.98 23.09
C PHE A 226 5.78 -2.82 23.42
N ALA A 227 4.93 -2.39 22.47
CA ALA A 227 3.89 -1.40 22.70
C ALA A 227 2.86 -1.85 23.76
N TYR A 228 2.48 -3.14 23.75
CA TYR A 228 1.59 -3.70 24.76
C TYR A 228 2.21 -3.68 26.16
N VAL A 229 3.50 -4.04 26.30
CA VAL A 229 4.22 -3.98 27.58
C VAL A 229 4.32 -2.54 28.09
N LEU A 230 4.57 -1.56 27.22
CA LEU A 230 4.57 -0.15 27.59
C LEU A 230 3.20 0.31 28.11
N ALA A 231 2.11 -0.13 27.47
CA ALA A 231 0.75 0.20 27.92
C ALA A 231 0.44 -0.37 29.31
N LEU A 232 0.97 -1.54 29.66
CA LEU A 232 0.85 -2.11 31.02
C LEU A 232 1.65 -1.32 32.07
N ALA A 233 2.75 -0.69 31.67
CA ALA A 233 3.60 0.08 32.58
C ALA A 233 2.98 1.44 32.98
N GLY A 234 2.04 1.98 32.18
CA GLY A 234 1.27 3.16 32.54
C GLY A 234 0.48 3.75 31.38
N SER A 235 -0.68 4.34 31.67
CA SER A 235 -1.58 4.94 30.68
C SER A 235 -0.95 6.05 29.85
N ASN A 236 0.03 6.78 30.40
CA ASN A 236 0.74 7.85 29.68
C ASN A 236 1.69 7.33 28.59
N LEU A 237 2.00 6.03 28.60
CA LEU A 237 2.87 5.36 27.63
C LEU A 237 2.09 4.62 26.54
N GLU A 238 0.77 4.75 26.51
CA GLU A 238 -0.06 4.07 25.53
C GLU A 238 0.21 4.59 24.11
N VAL A 239 0.59 3.67 23.22
CA VAL A 239 0.89 3.97 21.82
C VAL A 239 -0.37 3.71 20.99
N PRO A 240 -0.76 4.64 20.09
CA PRO A 240 -1.94 4.47 19.26
C PRO A 240 -1.84 3.20 18.41
N THR A 241 -2.85 2.35 18.49
CA THR A 241 -2.97 1.13 17.69
C THR A 241 -4.00 1.33 16.60
N ILE A 242 -4.06 0.41 15.63
CA ILE A 242 -5.11 0.41 14.62
C ILE A 242 -6.50 0.39 15.27
N ASN A 243 -6.64 -0.35 16.37
CA ASN A 243 -7.91 -0.46 17.09
C ASN A 243 -8.29 0.86 17.78
N SER A 244 -7.34 1.62 18.33
CA SER A 244 -7.65 2.88 19.01
C SER A 244 -7.75 4.08 18.08
N ARG A 245 -7.04 4.07 16.93
CA ARG A 245 -6.98 5.21 16.00
C ARG A 245 -8.08 5.22 14.94
N PHE A 246 -8.56 4.06 14.51
CA PHE A 246 -9.51 3.96 13.40
C PHE A 246 -10.85 3.44 13.88
N THR A 247 -11.91 3.95 13.25
CA THR A 247 -13.28 3.49 13.45
C THR A 247 -13.93 3.22 12.10
N TYR A 248 -14.94 2.36 12.11
CA TYR A 248 -15.75 2.05 10.95
C TYR A 248 -17.22 1.93 11.36
N GLU A 249 -18.12 2.24 10.43
CA GLU A 249 -19.56 2.19 10.67
C GLU A 249 -20.16 0.99 9.93
N VAL A 250 -20.97 0.19 10.63
CA VAL A 250 -21.75 -0.92 10.04
C VAL A 250 -23.14 -0.86 10.63
N ASP A 251 -24.15 -0.81 9.76
CA ASP A 251 -25.57 -0.76 10.14
C ASP A 251 -25.90 0.38 11.12
N GLY A 252 -25.27 1.55 10.93
CA GLY A 252 -25.43 2.73 11.81
C GLY A 252 -24.69 2.65 13.15
N VAL A 253 -23.88 1.60 13.36
CA VAL A 253 -23.10 1.42 14.59
C VAL A 253 -21.61 1.64 14.32
N THR A 254 -21.04 2.64 14.97
CA THR A 254 -19.60 2.91 14.95
C THR A 254 -18.86 1.90 15.82
N ARG A 255 -17.88 1.20 15.22
CA ARG A 255 -17.01 0.22 15.88
C ARG A 255 -15.55 0.61 15.70
N ALA A 256 -14.72 0.21 16.66
CA ALA A 256 -13.28 0.43 16.65
C ALA A 256 -12.53 -0.55 15.72
N GLY A 257 -11.44 -0.08 15.10
CA GLY A 257 -10.55 -0.84 14.25
C GLY A 257 -10.95 -0.90 12.76
N ILE A 258 -10.77 -2.08 12.17
CA ILE A 258 -11.00 -2.36 10.75
C ILE A 258 -12.22 -3.28 10.61
N PRO A 259 -13.10 -3.05 9.62
CA PRO A 259 -14.20 -3.95 9.32
C PRO A 259 -13.71 -5.38 9.07
N ARG A 260 -14.39 -6.37 9.68
CA ARG A 260 -14.12 -7.81 9.47
C ARG A 260 -14.91 -8.41 8.31
N MET A 261 -15.46 -7.55 7.46
CA MET A 261 -16.28 -7.94 6.31
C MET A 261 -15.51 -7.75 5.01
N PRO A 262 -15.80 -8.56 3.97
CA PRO A 262 -15.22 -8.34 2.65
C PRO A 262 -15.63 -6.98 2.07
N PRO A 263 -14.87 -6.45 1.09
CA PRO A 263 -15.26 -5.23 0.39
C PRO A 263 -16.65 -5.41 -0.23
N GLN A 264 -17.59 -4.55 0.16
CA GLN A 264 -18.90 -4.51 -0.47
C GLN A 264 -18.83 -3.66 -1.75
N PRO A 265 -19.48 -4.08 -2.85
CA PRO A 265 -19.51 -3.29 -4.06
C PRO A 265 -20.37 -2.03 -3.85
N VAL A 266 -19.71 -0.94 -3.49
CA VAL A 266 -20.31 0.39 -3.36
C VAL A 266 -19.76 1.26 -4.47
N LEU A 267 -20.65 1.94 -5.18
CA LEU A 267 -20.26 2.82 -6.27
C LEU A 267 -19.53 4.05 -5.71
N PRO A 268 -18.43 4.52 -6.34
CA PRO A 268 -17.64 5.65 -5.85
C PRO A 268 -18.46 6.92 -5.55
N TRP A 269 -19.47 7.20 -6.38
CA TRP A 269 -20.34 8.38 -6.21
C TRP A 269 -21.34 8.27 -5.06
N ARG A 270 -21.48 7.10 -4.43
CA ARG A 270 -22.25 6.93 -3.19
C ARG A 270 -21.40 7.10 -1.93
N MET A 271 -20.08 7.27 -2.08
CA MET A 271 -19.17 7.50 -0.96
C MET A 271 -19.02 8.99 -0.65
N PRO A 272 -18.59 9.34 0.58
CA PRO A 272 -18.43 10.73 0.98
C PRO A 272 -17.47 11.51 0.07
N GLY A 273 -17.95 12.62 -0.47
CA GLY A 273 -17.16 13.67 -1.11
C GLY A 273 -16.50 14.60 -0.09
N PRO A 274 -16.05 15.80 -0.52
CA PRO A 274 -15.38 16.76 0.36
C PRO A 274 -16.29 17.22 1.53
N ASP A 275 -17.59 17.35 1.26
CA ASP A 275 -18.59 17.83 2.22
C ASP A 275 -19.21 16.71 3.08
N GLY A 276 -18.65 15.50 3.02
CA GLY A 276 -19.18 14.32 3.72
C GLY A 276 -20.45 13.71 3.08
N GLN A 277 -21.08 14.41 2.14
CA GLN A 277 -22.22 13.93 1.37
C GLN A 277 -21.79 13.08 0.16
N PRO A 278 -22.67 12.20 -0.36
CA PRO A 278 -22.43 11.51 -1.63
C PRO A 278 -22.11 12.49 -2.77
N LEU A 279 -21.30 12.06 -3.73
CA LEU A 279 -20.95 12.89 -4.89
C LEU A 279 -22.17 13.15 -5.77
N VAL A 280 -22.49 14.43 -5.99
CA VAL A 280 -23.47 14.84 -6.99
C VAL A 280 -22.76 14.91 -8.35
N LEU A 281 -23.09 13.96 -9.24
CA LEU A 281 -22.60 13.97 -10.62
C LEU A 281 -23.45 14.97 -11.43
N GLY A 282 -22.90 16.15 -11.71
CA GLY A 282 -23.45 17.04 -12.73
C GLY A 282 -23.01 16.55 -14.11
N PHE A 283 -23.96 16.24 -14.99
CA PHE A 283 -23.72 15.94 -16.40
C PHE A 283 -24.12 17.13 -17.26
#